data_AF-B7KWL2-F1
#
_entry.id   AF-B7KWL2-F1
#
_cell.length_a   1.000
_cell.length_b   1.000
_cell.length_c   1.000
_cell.angle_alpha   90.00
_cell.angle_beta   90.00
_cell.angle_gamma   90.00
#
_symmetry.space_group_name_H-M   'P 1'
#
loop_
_entity.id
_entity.type
_entity.pdbx_description
1 polymer ?
#
loop_
_entity_poly.entity_id
_entity_poly.type
_entity_poly.pdbx_seq_one_letter_code
_entity_poly.pdbx_strand_id
1 'polypeptide(L)' 'MNTPAYQQTAAVEIIRDKRGVIVGRLETQNLTKKTIARDTHGLLVGQYDHRANVTRDARGILVGTGNLLPALVLR' A
#
# COMPACT_ATOMS: atom_id res chain seq x y z
N MET A 1 20.60 2.03 27.83
CA MET A 1 20.74 1.36 26.51
C MET A 1 19.80 2.06 25.55
N ASN A 2 20.34 2.87 24.64
CA ASN A 2 19.56 3.51 23.59
C ASN A 2 19.33 2.48 22.49
N THR A 3 18.27 1.69 22.59
CA THR A 3 17.84 0.85 21.48
C THR A 3 17.42 1.81 20.36
N PRO A 4 18.07 1.82 19.18
CA PRO A 4 17.52 2.56 18.06
C PRO A 4 16.11 2.01 17.85
N ALA A 5 15.12 2.89 17.74
CA ALA A 5 13.77 2.48 17.40
C ALA A 5 13.89 1.64 16.12
N TYR A 6 13.78 0.32 16.27
CA TYR A 6 13.72 -0.58 15.13
C TYR A 6 12.56 -0.04 14.32
N GLN A 7 12.88 0.59 13.17
CA GLN A 7 11.91 0.88 12.14
C GLN A 7 11.28 -0.47 11.88
N GLN A 8 10.10 -0.72 12.44
CA GLN A 8 9.37 -1.92 12.12
C GLN A 8 9.03 -1.77 10.66
N THR A 9 9.86 -2.39 9.83
CA THR A 9 9.79 -2.28 8.38
C THR A 9 8.39 -2.70 8.00
N ALA A 10 7.72 -1.85 7.23
CA ALA A 10 6.39 -2.17 6.72
C ALA A 10 6.45 -3.55 6.06
N ALA A 11 5.46 -4.40 6.31
CA ALA A 11 5.38 -5.65 5.57
C ALA A 11 5.17 -5.30 4.09
N VAL A 12 6.05 -5.80 3.21
CA VAL A 12 6.03 -5.48 1.78
C VAL A 12 5.52 -6.67 0.99
N GLU A 13 4.51 -6.43 0.16
CA GLU A 13 4.03 -7.39 -0.83
C GLU A 13 4.34 -6.86 -2.23
N ILE A 14 4.89 -7.71 -3.10
CA ILE A 14 5.18 -7.35 -4.49
C ILE A 14 4.02 -7.82 -5.36
N ILE A 15 3.45 -6.91 -6.15
CA ILE A 15 2.38 -7.23 -7.09
C ILE A 15 2.99 -7.49 -8.46
N ARG A 16 2.61 -8.62 -9.04
CA ARG A 16 3.04 -9.03 -10.38
C ARG A 16 1.83 -9.27 -11.28
N ASP A 17 1.98 -8.98 -12.56
CA ASP A 17 1.00 -9.37 -13.56
C ASP A 17 1.07 -10.87 -13.87
N LYS A 18 0.18 -11.35 -14.76
CA LYS A 18 0.13 -12.76 -15.18
C LYS A 18 1.40 -13.26 -15.90
N ARG A 19 2.28 -12.36 -16.36
CA ARG A 19 3.56 -12.67 -17.01
C ARG A 19 4.72 -12.62 -16.02
N GLY A 20 4.46 -12.30 -14.74
CA GLY A 20 5.46 -12.15 -13.69
C GLY A 20 6.14 -10.78 -13.63
N VAL A 21 5.70 -9.81 -14.45
CA VAL A 21 6.23 -8.44 -14.46
C VAL A 21 5.79 -7.74 -13.18
N ILE A 22 6.72 -7.09 -12.48
CA ILE A 22 6.39 -6.28 -11.30
C ILE A 22 5.59 -5.06 -11.76
N VAL A 23 4.41 -4.88 -11.20
CA VAL A 23 3.53 -3.73 -11.48
C VAL A 23 3.45 -2.74 -10.30
N GLY A 24 3.93 -3.15 -9.14
CA GLY A 24 4.00 -2.29 -7.96
C GLY A 24 4.19 -3.08 -6.68
N ARG A 25 3.93 -2.42 -5.57
CA ARG A 25 4.07 -2.99 -4.22
C ARG A 25 3.06 -2.42 -3.25
N LEU A 26 2.70 -3.23 -2.25
CA LEU A 26 1.92 -2.81 -1.10
C LEU A 26 2.83 -2.76 0.13
N GLU A 27 2.73 -1.69 0.91
CA GLU A 27 3.46 -1.47 2.15
C GLU A 27 2.47 -1.39 3.32
N THR A 28 2.41 -2.41 4.17
CA THR A 28 1.54 -2.41 5.35
C THR A 28 2.27 -1.79 6.55
N GLN A 29 1.75 -0.64 6.98
CA GLN A 29 2.27 0.16 8.08
C GLN A 29 1.51 -0.13 9.38
N ASN A 30 2.17 -0.86 10.29
CA ASN A 30 1.54 -1.31 11.54
C ASN A 30 1.15 -0.17 12.49
N LEU A 31 1.93 0.92 12.52
CA LEU A 31 1.69 2.06 13.41
C LEU A 31 0.45 2.87 12.99
N THR A 32 0.36 3.18 11.69
CA THR A 32 -0.74 3.98 11.14
C THR A 32 -1.97 3.16 10.81
N LYS A 33 -1.87 1.82 10.84
CA LYS A 33 -2.93 0.90 10.40
C LYS A 33 -3.39 1.22 8.98
N LYS A 34 -2.42 1.44 8.10
CA LYS A 34 -2.62 1.71 6.68
C LYS A 34 -1.83 0.74 5.83
N THR A 35 -2.38 0.38 4.68
CA THR A 35 -1.58 -0.21 3.59
C THR A 35 -1.46 0.83 2.48
N ILE A 36 -0.25 1.02 1.97
CA ILE A 36 0.02 1.97 0.88
C ILE A 36 0.36 1.20 -0.38
N ALA A 37 -0.24 1.58 -1.51
CA ALA A 37 0.14 1.08 -2.82
C ALA A 37 1.10 2.04 -3.51
N ARG A 38 2.16 1.47 -4.09
CA ARG A 38 3.11 2.21 -4.92
C ARG A 38 3.30 1.53 -6.26
N ASP A 39 3.51 2.33 -7.31
CA ASP A 39 3.86 1.84 -8.64
C ASP A 39 5.32 1.35 -8.69
N THR A 40 5.75 0.94 -9.89
CA THR A 40 7.12 0.48 -10.16
C THR A 40 8.19 1.56 -9.96
N HIS A 41 7.83 2.84 -10.02
CA HIS A 41 8.72 3.97 -9.77
C HIS A 41 8.71 4.40 -8.29
N GLY A 42 7.87 3.78 -7.45
CA GLY A 42 7.72 4.10 -6.04
C GLY A 42 6.73 5.23 -5.75
N LEU A 43 6.02 5.75 -6.75
CA LEU A 43 5.00 6.78 -6.61
C LEU A 43 3.75 6.22 -5.92
N LEU A 44 3.11 7.04 -5.10
CA LEU A 44 1.86 6.69 -4.42
C LEU A 44 0.75 6.49 -5.45
N VAL A 45 0.07 5.34 -5.38
CA VAL A 45 -1.10 5.04 -6.20
C VAL A 45 -2.40 5.10 -5.38
N GLY A 46 -2.31 4.73 -4.11
CA GLY A 46 -3.44 4.78 -3.19
C GLY A 46 -3.10 4.32 -1.79
N GLN A 47 -4.06 4.46 -0.89
CA GLN A 47 -3.97 4.01 0.50
C GLN A 47 -5.26 3.32 0.93
N TYR A 48 -5.12 2.24 1.68
CA TYR A 48 -6.20 1.55 2.36
C TYR A 48 -6.09 1.82 3.87
N ASP A 49 -7.14 2.38 4.44
CA ASP A 49 -7.27 2.59 5.88
C ASP A 49 -7.98 1.39 6.51
N HIS A 50 -7.27 0.63 7.35
CA HIS A 50 -7.81 -0.58 7.96
C HIS A 50 -8.87 -0.27 9.02
N ARG A 51 -8.82 0.90 9.65
CA ARG A 51 -9.77 1.30 10.72
C ARG A 51 -11.09 1.72 10.12
N ALA A 52 -11.03 2.53 9.06
CA ALA A 52 -12.21 3.02 8.37
C ALA A 52 -12.71 2.05 7.27
N ASN A 53 -11.94 0.99 6.96
CA ASN A 53 -12.23 0.00 5.92
C ASN A 53 -12.51 0.64 4.54
N VAL A 54 -11.64 1.56 4.12
CA VAL A 54 -11.83 2.35 2.89
C VAL A 54 -10.53 2.55 2.15
N THR A 55 -10.62 2.51 0.82
CA THR A 55 -9.50 2.78 -0.09
C THR A 55 -9.65 4.17 -0.70
N ARG A 56 -8.56 4.94 -0.72
CA ARG A 56 -8.44 6.22 -1.42
C ARG A 56 -7.36 6.16 -2.47
N ASP A 57 -7.52 6.92 -3.54
CA ASP A 57 -6.50 7.08 -4.57
C ASP A 57 -5.34 7.96 -4.10
N ALA A 58 -4.37 8.18 -4.98
CA ALA A 58 -3.19 9.03 -4.73
C ALA A 58 -3.54 10.49 -4.39
N ARG A 59 -4.72 10.97 -4.79
CA ARG A 59 -5.22 12.32 -4.50
C ARG A 59 -6.05 12.37 -3.22
N GLY A 60 -6.26 11.24 -2.56
CA GLY A 60 -7.09 11.13 -1.36
C GLY A 60 -8.59 11.00 -1.64
N ILE A 61 -9.00 10.82 -2.89
CA ILE A 61 -10.41 10.63 -3.27
C ILE A 61 -10.84 9.21 -2.90
N LEU A 62 -12.03 9.09 -2.29
CA LEU A 62 -12.59 7.79 -1.92
C LEU A 62 -12.88 6.96 -3.18
N VAL A 63 -12.24 5.80 -3.28
CA VAL A 63 -12.48 4.82 -4.33
C VAL A 63 -13.60 3.86 -3.93
N GLY A 64 -13.64 3.46 -2.65
CA GLY A 64 -14.67 2.59 -2.11
C GLY A 64 -14.32 1.97 -0.76
N THR A 65 -15.17 1.08 -0.29
CA THR A 65 -14.98 0.29 0.93
C THR A 65 -14.19 -0.99 0.66
N GLY A 66 -13.45 -1.49 1.64
CA GLY A 66 -12.57 -2.65 1.49
C GLY A 66 -11.21 -2.29 0.89
N ASN A 67 -10.32 -3.29 0.82
CA ASN A 67 -8.99 -3.14 0.23
C ASN A 67 -9.06 -3.27 -1.31
N LEU A 68 -9.06 -2.13 -2.00
CA LEU A 68 -9.11 -2.03 -3.46
C LEU A 68 -7.74 -1.71 -4.08
N LEU A 69 -6.67 -1.71 -3.28
CA LEU A 69 -5.33 -1.36 -3.73
C LEU A 69 -4.80 -2.24 -4.88
N PRO A 70 -5.01 -3.58 -4.89
CA PRO A 70 -4.55 -4.40 -6.01
C PRO A 70 -5.13 -3.97 -7.35
N ALA A 71 -6.40 -3.53 -7.38
CA ALA A 71 -7.05 -3.06 -8.60
C ALA A 71 -6.50 -1.70 -9.07
N LEU A 72 -6.03 -0.85 -8.14
CA LEU A 72 -5.41 0.44 -8.48
C LEU A 72 -3.99 0.28 -9.05
N VAL A 73 -3.26 -0.75 -8.61
CA VAL A 73 -1.89 -1.03 -9.06
C VAL A 73 -1.86 -1.64 -10.46
N LEU A 74 -2.89 -2.41 -10.85
CA LEU A 74 -2.97 -3.09 -12.14
C LEU A 74 -3.45 -2.22 -13.31
N ARG A 75 -3.65 -0.91 -13.08
CA ARG A 75 -4.33 -0.01 -14.01
C ARG A 75 -3.45 0.46 -15.16
#